data_AF-A0A353Z270-F1
#
_entry.id   AF-A0A353Z270-F1
#
_cell.length_a   1.000
_cell.length_b   1.000
_cell.length_c   1.000
_cell.angle_alpha   90.00
_cell.angle_beta   90.00
_cell.angle_gamma   90.00
#
_symmetry.space_group_name_H-M   'P 1'
#
loop_
_entity.id
_entity.type
_entity.pdbx_description
1 polymer ?
#
loop_
_entity_poly.entity_id
_entity_poly.type
_entity_poly.pdbx_seq_one_letter_code
_entity_poly.pdbx_strand_id
1 'polypeptide(L)'
;MSYTQKYNLTHLKSAEIQKLRDRIKTLELENKILGSQLEKLAEIQPDIEKMKKTKSDFEEDISQLKRKYDEILLLCKLVPVSELNLSSRVKSILENRDVSFVSESSCLIELSYSDFRYLGKKSITEIKAAIIDYYHS
;
A
#
# COMPACT_ATOMS: atom_id res chain seq x y z
N MET A 1 29.99 -0.52 -75.34
CA MET A 1 28.73 0.03 -74.78
C MET A 1 28.28 1.19 -75.66
N SER A 2 27.04 1.18 -76.13
CA SER A 2 26.48 2.29 -76.90
C SER A 2 26.16 3.50 -75.99
N TYR A 3 26.05 4.70 -76.58
CA TYR A 3 25.68 5.92 -75.86
C TYR A 3 24.35 5.76 -75.10
N THR A 4 23.38 5.09 -75.70
CA THR A 4 22.07 4.80 -75.09
C THR A 4 22.20 3.93 -73.84
N GLN A 5 23.10 2.94 -73.85
CA GLN A 5 23.36 2.09 -72.68
C GLN A 5 24.02 2.87 -71.54
N LYS A 6 24.97 3.77 -71.83
CA LYS A 6 25.60 4.63 -70.81
C LYS A 6 24.61 5.62 -70.20
N TYR A 7 23.75 6.23 -71.02
CA TYR A 7 22.72 7.17 -70.56
C TYR A 7 21.72 6.51 -69.61
N ASN A 8 21.16 5.35 -70.00
CA ASN A 8 20.21 4.60 -69.18
C ASN A 8 20.82 4.16 -67.84
N LEU A 9 22.07 3.69 -67.86
CA LEU A 9 22.77 3.28 -66.63
C LEU A 9 23.01 4.45 -65.67
N THR A 10 23.26 5.65 -66.19
CA THR A 10 23.53 6.85 -65.38
C THR A 10 22.26 7.38 -64.72
N HIS A 11 21.15 7.39 -65.46
CA HIS A 11 19.84 7.76 -64.93
C HIS A 11 19.30 6.77 -63.90
N LEU A 12 19.54 5.47 -64.09
CA LEU A 12 19.15 4.46 -63.11
C LEU A 12 19.92 4.64 -61.79
N LYS A 13 21.24 4.83 -61.87
CA LYS A 13 22.09 5.10 -60.70
C LYS A 13 21.71 6.40 -59.98
N SER A 14 21.36 7.46 -60.70
CA SER A 14 20.95 8.72 -60.07
C SER A 14 19.61 8.59 -59.33
N ALA A 15 18.67 7.79 -59.86
CA ALA A 15 17.41 7.49 -59.20
C ALA A 15 17.60 6.65 -57.92
N GLU A 16 18.50 5.66 -57.94
CA GLU A 16 18.85 4.87 -56.75
C GLU A 16 19.51 5.71 -55.66
N ILE A 17 20.46 6.58 -56.05
CA ILE A 17 21.09 7.53 -55.12
C ILE A 17 20.05 8.45 -54.48
N GLN A 18 19.06 8.92 -55.24
CA GLN A 18 18.01 9.77 -54.71
C GLN A 18 17.14 9.03 -53.69
N LYS A 19 16.73 7.79 -53.98
CA LYS A 19 15.99 6.95 -53.03
C LYS A 19 16.76 6.73 -51.72
N LEU A 20 18.08 6.49 -51.81
CA LEU A 20 18.92 6.33 -50.62
C LEU A 20 19.01 7.62 -49.81
N ARG A 21 19.13 8.79 -50.46
CA ARG A 21 19.13 10.09 -49.76
C ARG A 21 17.81 10.34 -49.04
N ASP A 22 16.69 10.05 -49.68
CA ASP A 22 15.38 10.23 -49.07
C ASP A 22 15.21 9.27 -47.87
N ARG A 23 15.69 8.03 -48.00
CA ARG A 23 15.70 7.08 -46.88
C ARG A 23 16.57 7.54 -45.72
N ILE A 24 17.75 8.10 -45.98
CA ILE A 24 18.63 8.66 -44.94
C ILE A 24 17.92 9.78 -44.19
N LYS A 25 17.27 10.72 -44.89
CA LYS A 25 16.51 11.80 -44.25
C LYS A 25 15.39 11.27 -43.35
N THR A 26 14.68 10.23 -43.78
CA THR A 26 13.66 9.59 -42.95
C THR A 26 14.26 8.99 -41.69
N LEU A 27 15.37 8.25 -41.82
CA LEU A 27 16.06 7.63 -40.68
C LEU A 27 16.63 8.66 -39.70
N GLU A 28 17.13 9.79 -40.19
CA GLU A 28 17.59 10.91 -39.35
C GLU A 28 16.44 11.50 -38.52
N LEU A 29 15.25 11.64 -39.12
CA LEU A 29 14.06 12.11 -38.41
C LEU A 29 13.60 11.08 -37.37
N GLU A 30 13.56 9.80 -37.72
CA GLU A 30 13.22 8.71 -36.79
C GLU A 30 14.19 8.67 -35.59
N ASN A 31 15.50 8.78 -35.84
CA ASN A 31 16.51 8.83 -34.79
C ASN A 31 16.35 10.03 -33.87
N LYS A 32 15.99 11.20 -34.41
CA LYS A 32 15.73 12.39 -33.59
C LYS A 32 14.52 12.19 -32.68
N ILE A 33 13.46 11.57 -33.18
CA ILE A 33 12.25 11.26 -32.40
C ILE A 33 12.59 10.25 -31.29
N LEU A 34 13.32 9.18 -31.62
CA LEU A 34 13.75 8.17 -30.65
C LEU A 34 14.65 8.77 -29.57
N GLY A 35 15.57 9.68 -29.93
CA GLY A 35 16.40 10.41 -28.97
C GLY A 35 15.57 11.19 -27.96
N SER A 36 14.57 11.95 -28.43
CA SER A 36 13.67 12.69 -27.54
C SER A 36 12.82 11.78 -26.64
N GLN A 37 12.41 10.60 -27.14
CA GLN A 37 11.70 9.61 -26.32
C GLN A 37 12.61 9.00 -25.25
N LEU A 38 13.88 8.72 -25.58
CA LEU A 38 14.86 8.22 -24.62
C LEU A 38 15.14 9.23 -23.50
N GLU A 39 15.25 10.53 -23.84
CA GLU A 39 15.39 11.59 -22.84
C GLU A 39 14.20 11.61 -21.86
N LYS A 40 12.97 11.55 -22.37
CA LYS A 40 11.75 11.48 -21.52
C LYS A 40 11.73 10.25 -20.62
N LEU A 41 12.20 9.09 -21.11
CA LEU A 41 12.29 7.89 -20.29
C LEU A 41 13.36 8.04 -19.20
N ALA A 42 14.49 8.67 -19.51
CA ALA A 42 15.54 8.93 -18.54
C ALA A 42 15.07 9.88 -17.42
N GLU A 43 14.21 10.85 -17.73
CA GLU A 43 13.58 11.74 -16.73
C GLU A 43 12.63 11.01 -15.78
N ILE A 44 11.90 9.99 -16.25
CA ILE A 44 10.93 9.23 -15.44
C ILE A 44 11.60 8.17 -14.56
N GLN A 45 12.75 7.64 -14.99
CA GLN A 45 13.49 6.60 -14.26
C GLN A 45 13.76 6.91 -12.77
N PRO A 46 14.25 8.10 -12.37
CA PRO A 46 14.49 8.41 -10.96
C PRO A 46 13.19 8.42 -10.13
N ASP A 47 12.07 8.86 -10.69
CA ASP A 47 10.78 8.86 -10.00
C ASP A 47 10.32 7.42 -9.73
N ILE A 48 10.54 6.50 -10.67
CA ILE A 48 10.25 5.07 -10.48
C ILE A 48 11.09 4.50 -9.32
N GLU A 49 12.38 4.83 -9.23
CA GLU A 49 13.22 4.36 -8.12
C GLU A 49 12.78 4.93 -6.78
N LYS A 50 12.42 6.21 -6.73
CA LYS A 50 11.87 6.85 -5.54
C LYS A 50 10.58 6.17 -5.10
N MET A 51 9.66 5.90 -6.02
CA MET A 51 8.42 5.18 -5.73
C MET A 51 8.66 3.76 -5.21
N LYS A 52 9.64 3.03 -5.75
CA LYS A 52 10.01 1.70 -5.24
C LYS A 52 10.52 1.76 -3.81
N LYS A 53 11.35 2.76 -3.48
CA LYS A 53 11.83 2.96 -2.11
C LYS A 53 10.68 3.27 -1.16
N THR A 54 9.83 4.24 -1.50
CA THR A 54 8.64 4.59 -0.68
C THR A 54 7.70 3.40 -0.50
N LYS A 55 7.52 2.56 -1.53
CA LYS A 55 6.74 1.32 -1.40
C LYS A 55 7.36 0.37 -0.38
N SER A 56 8.68 0.19 -0.41
CA SER A 56 9.40 -0.66 0.56
C SER A 56 9.24 -0.14 1.98
N ASP A 57 9.36 1.18 2.18
CA ASP A 57 9.18 1.80 3.50
C ASP A 57 7.76 1.56 4.04
N PHE A 58 6.73 1.71 3.19
CA PHE A 58 5.34 1.40 3.60
C PHE A 58 5.11 -0.09 3.89
N GLU A 59 5.74 -1.00 3.14
CA GLU A 59 5.65 -2.44 3.42
C GLU A 59 6.27 -2.79 4.77
N GLU A 60 7.35 -2.11 5.17
CA GLU A 60 7.94 -2.25 6.49
C GLU A 60 7.01 -1.70 7.59
N ASP A 61 6.46 -0.49 7.42
CA ASP A 61 5.51 0.11 8.36
C ASP A 61 4.28 -0.79 8.58
N ILE A 62 3.71 -1.33 7.50
CA ILE A 62 2.58 -2.27 7.57
C ILE A 62 2.97 -3.52 8.34
N SER A 63 4.18 -4.04 8.12
CA SER A 63 4.67 -5.24 8.83
C SER A 63 4.86 -4.97 10.31
N GLN A 64 5.38 -3.81 10.69
CA GLN A 64 5.51 -3.40 12.09
C GLN A 64 4.14 -3.20 12.76
N LEU A 65 3.19 -2.56 12.07
CA LEU A 65 1.83 -2.37 12.57
C LEU A 65 1.11 -3.70 12.80
N LYS A 66 1.24 -4.68 11.89
CA LYS A 66 0.69 -6.03 12.07
C LYS A 66 1.25 -6.71 13.32
N ARG A 67 2.57 -6.63 13.54
CA ARG A 67 3.19 -7.20 14.76
C ARG A 67 2.64 -6.56 16.03
N LYS A 68 2.53 -5.22 16.07
CA LYS A 68 1.95 -4.50 17.22
C LYS A 68 0.49 -4.87 17.43
N TYR A 69 -0.28 -5.03 16.35
CA TYR A 69 -1.67 -5.46 16.43
C TYR A 69 -1.79 -6.87 17.01
N ASP A 70 -0.97 -7.83 16.54
CA ASP A 70 -0.96 -9.20 17.06
C ASP A 70 -0.54 -9.24 18.54
N GLU A 71 0.42 -8.41 18.94
CA GLU A 71 0.84 -8.27 20.34
C GLU A 71 -0.28 -7.73 21.23
N ILE A 72 -0.97 -6.66 20.81
CA ILE A 72 -2.14 -6.12 21.51
C ILE A 72 -3.25 -7.17 21.60
N LEU A 73 -3.50 -7.89 20.51
CA LEU A 73 -4.51 -8.95 20.48
C LEU A 73 -4.16 -10.07 21.48
N LEU A 74 -2.88 -10.44 21.57
CA LEU A 74 -2.39 -11.43 22.53
C LEU A 74 -2.54 -10.93 23.97
N LEU A 75 -2.15 -9.69 24.25
CA LEU A 75 -2.32 -9.09 25.58
C LEU A 75 -3.80 -9.05 25.96
N CYS A 76 -4.69 -8.65 25.05
CA CYS A 76 -6.14 -8.67 25.30
C CYS A 76 -6.65 -10.06 25.69
N LYS A 77 -6.09 -11.13 25.11
CA LYS A 77 -6.47 -12.51 25.44
C LYS A 77 -5.96 -13.01 26.79
N LEU A 78 -4.90 -12.40 27.32
CA LEU A 78 -4.21 -12.89 28.52
C LEU A 78 -4.47 -12.04 29.76
N VAL A 79 -4.90 -10.78 29.60
CA VAL A 79 -5.17 -9.88 30.73
C VAL A 79 -6.48 -10.27 31.42
N PRO A 80 -6.44 -10.65 32.71
CA PRO A 80 -7.66 -10.90 33.47
C PRO A 80 -8.43 -9.60 33.73
N VAL A 81 -9.75 -9.67 33.72
CA VAL A 81 -10.63 -8.53 34.08
C VAL A 81 -10.35 -7.99 35.48
N SER A 82 -9.82 -8.83 36.38
CA SER A 82 -9.45 -8.43 37.74
C SER A 82 -8.35 -7.36 37.78
N GLU A 83 -7.46 -7.32 36.78
CA GLU A 83 -6.39 -6.33 36.66
C GLU A 83 -6.91 -4.96 36.21
N LEU A 84 -8.11 -4.91 35.62
CA LEU A 84 -8.74 -3.63 35.30
C LEU A 84 -9.25 -2.95 36.57
N ASN A 85 -9.02 -1.64 36.66
CA ASN A 85 -9.50 -0.79 37.75
C ASN A 85 -11.00 -0.46 37.60
N LEU A 86 -11.83 -1.50 37.57
CA LEU A 86 -13.28 -1.41 37.44
C LEU A 86 -13.96 -1.30 38.79
N SER A 87 -15.11 -0.63 38.82
CA SER A 87 -16.01 -0.58 39.96
C SER A 87 -16.57 -1.96 40.30
N SER A 88 -16.91 -2.15 41.57
CA SER A 88 -17.51 -3.40 42.08
C SER A 88 -18.76 -3.83 41.32
N ARG A 89 -19.58 -2.87 40.88
CA ARG A 89 -20.76 -3.14 40.05
C ARG A 89 -20.37 -3.80 38.72
N VAL A 90 -19.37 -3.23 38.03
CA VAL A 90 -18.95 -3.74 36.72
C VAL A 90 -18.27 -5.10 36.87
N LYS A 91 -17.39 -5.26 37.88
CA LYS A 91 -16.77 -6.55 38.20
C LYS A 91 -17.82 -7.64 38.43
N SER A 92 -18.84 -7.36 39.25
CA SER A 92 -19.92 -8.31 39.50
C SER A 92 -20.73 -8.66 38.24
N ILE A 93 -20.95 -7.72 37.31
CA ILE A 93 -21.66 -8.02 36.05
C ILE A 93 -20.82 -8.94 35.17
N LEU A 94 -19.50 -8.73 35.11
CA LEU A 94 -18.57 -9.53 34.32
C LEU A 94 -18.39 -10.94 34.92
N GLU A 95 -18.23 -11.04 36.24
CA GLU A 95 -18.16 -12.32 36.97
C GLU A 95 -19.42 -13.17 36.78
N ASN A 96 -20.62 -12.57 36.89
CA ASN A 96 -21.90 -13.28 36.68
C ASN A 96 -22.11 -13.79 35.24
N ARG A 97 -21.21 -13.44 34.32
CA ARG A 97 -21.26 -13.79 32.90
C ARG A 97 -20.06 -14.63 32.47
N ASP A 98 -19.28 -15.12 33.43
CA ASP A 98 -18.05 -15.88 33.21
C ASP A 98 -17.01 -15.14 32.36
N VAL A 99 -17.02 -13.80 32.41
CA VAL A 99 -16.04 -12.96 31.69
C VAL A 99 -14.80 -12.83 32.56
N SER A 100 -13.78 -13.59 32.23
CA SER A 100 -12.53 -13.68 32.98
C SER A 100 -11.43 -12.83 32.36
N PHE A 101 -11.47 -12.61 31.03
CA PHE A 101 -10.42 -11.93 30.29
C PHE A 101 -10.90 -10.68 29.55
N VAL A 102 -9.98 -9.74 29.33
CA VAL A 102 -10.27 -8.49 28.63
C VAL A 102 -10.77 -8.74 27.21
N SER A 103 -10.25 -9.73 26.48
CA SER A 103 -10.70 -10.09 25.13
C SER A 103 -12.17 -10.45 25.09
N GLU A 104 -12.65 -11.15 26.11
CA GLU A 104 -14.05 -11.55 26.23
C GLU A 104 -14.89 -10.28 26.45
N SER A 105 -14.46 -9.39 27.35
CA SER A 105 -15.14 -8.11 27.62
C SER A 105 -15.17 -7.16 26.41
N SER A 106 -14.13 -7.16 25.56
CA SER A 106 -14.08 -6.37 24.33
C SER A 106 -15.05 -6.87 23.27
N CYS A 107 -15.21 -8.20 23.12
CA CYS A 107 -16.25 -8.78 22.25
C CYS A 107 -17.67 -8.39 22.69
N LEU A 108 -17.89 -8.15 24.00
CA LEU A 108 -19.19 -7.68 24.53
C LEU A 108 -19.50 -6.22 24.17
N ILE A 109 -18.47 -5.43 23.86
CA ILE A 109 -18.62 -4.01 23.54
C ILE A 109 -18.96 -3.80 22.05
N GLU A 110 -18.49 -4.71 21.18
CA GLU A 110 -18.72 -4.66 19.72
C GLU A 110 -20.05 -5.31 19.30
N LEU A 111 -20.51 -6.34 20.01
CA LEU A 111 -21.80 -6.95 19.77
C LEU A 111 -22.89 -6.09 20.43
N SER A 112 -23.77 -5.51 19.60
CA SER A 112 -24.98 -4.78 20.00
C SER A 112 -25.55 -5.28 21.33
N TYR A 113 -25.55 -4.40 22.32
CA TYR A 113 -25.85 -4.54 23.76
C TYR A 113 -27.18 -5.20 24.16
N SER A 114 -27.93 -5.79 23.22
CA SER A 114 -29.26 -6.36 23.43
C SER A 114 -29.28 -7.52 24.41
N ASP A 115 -28.18 -8.27 24.57
CA ASP A 115 -28.14 -9.47 25.42
C ASP A 115 -27.65 -9.18 26.85
N PHE A 116 -27.19 -7.95 27.12
CA PHE A 116 -26.69 -7.52 28.42
C PHE A 116 -27.75 -6.77 29.22
N ARG A 117 -28.69 -7.50 29.83
CA ARG A 117 -29.48 -6.95 30.93
C ARG A 117 -28.51 -6.41 31.99
N TYR A 118 -28.72 -5.15 32.40
CA TYR A 118 -27.99 -4.42 33.46
C TYR A 118 -26.64 -3.77 33.11
N LEU A 119 -26.12 -3.92 31.89
CA LEU A 119 -24.93 -3.18 31.44
C LEU A 119 -25.36 -1.83 30.85
N GLY A 120 -25.34 -0.79 31.71
CA GLY A 120 -25.70 0.56 31.29
C GLY A 120 -24.59 1.25 30.51
N LYS A 121 -24.93 2.34 29.79
CA LYS A 121 -23.95 3.18 29.06
C LYS A 121 -22.73 3.56 29.90
N LYS A 122 -22.94 3.89 31.18
CA LYS A 122 -21.86 4.27 32.12
C LYS A 122 -20.86 3.13 32.36
N SER A 123 -21.35 1.91 32.58
CA SER A 123 -20.51 0.72 32.75
C SER A 123 -19.70 0.41 31.49
N ILE A 124 -20.26 0.64 30.31
CA ILE A 124 -19.53 0.43 29.04
C ILE A 124 -18.41 1.46 28.88
N THR A 125 -18.71 2.74 29.12
CA THR A 125 -17.68 3.79 29.08
C THR A 125 -16.56 3.52 30.07
N GLU A 126 -16.90 3.03 31.27
CA GLU A 126 -15.94 2.63 32.30
C GLU A 126 -15.04 1.47 31.84
N ILE A 127 -15.62 0.40 31.26
CA ILE A 127 -14.82 -0.72 30.74
C ILE A 127 -13.89 -0.24 29.61
N LYS A 128 -14.39 0.56 28.66
CA LYS A 128 -13.57 1.13 27.59
C LYS A 128 -12.41 1.97 28.12
N ALA A 129 -12.69 2.85 29.08
CA ALA A 129 -11.68 3.71 29.69
C ALA A 129 -10.63 2.87 30.42
N ALA A 130 -11.05 1.90 31.24
CA ALA A 130 -10.13 1.03 31.98
C ALA A 130 -9.22 0.20 31.08
N ILE A 131 -9.74 -0.30 29.94
CA ILE A 131 -8.93 -1.02 28.95
C ILE A 131 -7.89 -0.08 28.31
N ILE A 132 -8.32 1.11 27.88
CA ILE A 132 -7.43 2.11 27.29
C ILE A 132 -6.33 2.51 28.28
N ASP A 133 -6.71 2.83 29.52
CA ASP A 133 -5.77 3.24 30.58
C ASP A 133 -4.74 2.13 30.88
N TYR A 134 -5.17 0.85 30.90
CA TYR A 134 -4.28 -0.28 31.13
C TYR A 134 -3.22 -0.45 30.02
N TYR A 135 -3.58 -0.20 28.75
CA TYR A 135 -2.64 -0.32 27.63
C TYR A 135 -1.77 0.91 27.37
N HIS A 136 -2.11 2.06 27.96
CA HIS A 136 -1.37 3.31 27.83
C HIS A 136 -0.52 3.67 29.07
N SER A 137 -0.61 2.87 30.14
CA SER A 137 0.22 2.98 31.35
C SER A 137 1.55 2.24 31.21
#